data_AF-A0A3D5U927-F1
#
_entry.id   AF-A0A3D5U927-F1
#
_cell.length_a   1.000
_cell.length_b   1.000
_cell.length_c   1.000
_cell.angle_alpha   90.00
_cell.angle_beta   90.00
_cell.angle_gamma   90.00
#
_symmetry.space_group_name_H-M   'P 1'
#
loop_
_entity.id
_entity.type
_entity.pdbx_description
1 polymer ?
#
loop_
_entity_poly.entity_id
_entity_poly.type
_entity_poly.pdbx_seq_one_letter_code
_entity_poly.pdbx_strand_id
1 'polypeptide(L)'
;TKEQALQDRQSSYGIYGKIQGIIGDRLKAMFAWQNMYGDDLQNGKSMWFSLNVDTRYKRLEKVAFAYSKTNVNSLSLGKVAVPRANMSASCTIGLDSKRRWFVIAKYSEKYKDKEGGINWWKDTKRSVAVGVKVNF
;
A
#
# COMPACT_ATOMS: atom_id res chain seq x y z
N THR A 1 33.59 -6.97 17.02
CA THR A 1 32.81 -7.87 17.93
C THR A 1 31.34 -7.71 17.61
N LYS A 2 30.48 -8.75 17.66
CA LYS A 2 29.02 -8.61 17.39
C LYS A 2 28.33 -7.56 18.28
N GLU A 3 28.98 -7.16 19.37
CA GLU A 3 28.58 -6.10 20.30
C GLU A 3 28.83 -4.68 19.76
N GLN A 4 29.83 -4.46 18.89
CA GLN A 4 30.06 -3.14 18.27
C GLN A 4 28.99 -2.82 17.22
N ALA A 5 28.46 -3.81 16.52
CA ALA A 5 27.31 -3.64 15.60
C ALA A 5 25.98 -3.35 16.33
N LEU A 6 25.94 -3.56 17.66
CA LEU A 6 24.82 -3.17 18.52
C LEU A 6 25.03 -1.77 19.11
N GLN A 7 26.28 -1.31 19.30
CA GLN A 7 26.59 0.06 19.72
C GLN A 7 26.36 1.10 18.61
N ASP A 8 26.57 0.76 17.35
CA ASP A 8 26.27 1.64 16.20
C ASP A 8 24.79 1.70 15.82
N ARG A 9 23.92 0.91 16.47
CA ARG A 9 22.47 1.13 16.37
C ARG A 9 22.08 2.25 17.32
N GLN A 10 22.39 3.48 16.93
CA GLN A 10 21.77 4.66 17.54
C GLN A 10 20.26 4.43 17.69
N SER A 11 19.78 4.58 18.93
CA SER A 11 18.37 4.41 19.29
C SER A 11 17.48 5.21 18.36
N SER A 12 16.87 4.53 17.41
CA SER A 12 15.90 5.10 16.51
C SER A 12 14.56 5.09 17.21
N TYR A 13 14.07 6.25 17.65
CA TYR A 13 12.76 6.39 18.27
C TYR A 13 11.72 6.67 17.20
N GLY A 14 10.52 6.11 17.32
CA GLY A 14 9.50 6.32 16.31
C GLY A 14 8.10 6.41 16.87
N ILE A 15 7.28 7.25 16.24
CA ILE A 15 5.85 7.33 16.50
C ILE A 15 5.14 6.58 15.38
N TYR A 16 4.35 5.59 15.75
CA TYR A 16 3.46 4.87 14.86
C TYR A 16 2.01 5.18 15.23
N GLY A 17 1.21 5.52 14.23
CA GLY A 17 -0.22 5.71 14.38
C GLY A 17 -0.98 4.94 13.32
N LYS A 18 -2.15 4.42 13.70
CA LYS A 18 -3.04 3.71 12.80
C LYS A 18 -4.49 4.02 13.16
N ILE A 19 -5.23 4.49 12.17
CA ILE A 19 -6.67 4.68 12.20
C ILE A 19 -7.29 3.65 11.28
N GLN A 20 -8.28 2.91 11.78
CA GLN A 20 -9.02 1.94 10.99
C GLN A 20 -10.52 2.15 11.21
N GLY A 21 -11.23 2.45 10.13
CA GLY A 21 -12.68 2.56 10.11
C GLY A 21 -13.28 1.34 9.42
N ILE A 22 -14.28 0.72 10.05
CA ILE A 22 -15.09 -0.34 9.45
C ILE A 22 -16.53 0.15 9.50
N ILE A 23 -17.15 0.30 8.32
CA ILE A 23 -18.56 0.67 8.18
C ILE A 23 -19.32 -0.57 7.73
N GLY A 24 -20.00 -1.20 8.68
CA GLY A 24 -20.69 -2.49 8.50
C GLY A 24 -19.76 -3.57 7.95
N ASP A 25 -20.30 -4.49 7.16
CA ASP A 25 -19.51 -5.54 6.50
C ASP A 25 -19.00 -5.13 5.12
N ARG A 26 -19.18 -3.86 4.73
CA ARG A 26 -19.00 -3.42 3.35
C ARG A 26 -17.78 -2.55 3.12
N LEU A 27 -17.42 -1.68 4.05
CA LEU A 27 -16.31 -0.75 3.83
C LEU A 27 -15.31 -0.83 4.98
N LYS A 28 -14.05 -1.07 4.63
CA LYS A 28 -12.91 -1.03 5.55
C LYS A 28 -11.88 -0.07 5.02
N ALA A 29 -11.71 1.05 5.70
CA ALA A 29 -10.65 2.02 5.46
C ALA A 29 -9.58 1.90 6.54
N MET A 30 -8.32 1.99 6.16
CA MET A 30 -7.17 2.04 7.06
C MET A 30 -6.26 3.16 6.60
N PHE A 31 -5.79 3.95 7.56
CA PHE A 31 -4.71 4.88 7.39
C PHE A 31 -3.70 4.65 8.51
N ALA A 32 -2.45 4.40 8.18
CA ALA A 32 -1.36 4.25 9.12
C ALA A 32 -0.19 5.14 8.72
N TRP A 33 0.53 5.64 9.69
CA TRP A 33 1.75 6.41 9.49
C TRP A 33 2.80 6.01 10.52
N GLN A 34 4.05 6.19 10.15
CA GLN A 34 5.21 5.98 10.99
C GLN A 34 6.18 7.12 10.75
N ASN A 35 6.70 7.70 11.82
CA ASN A 35 7.79 8.66 11.77
C ASN A 35 8.89 8.15 12.69
N MET A 36 10.05 7.83 12.12
CA MET A 36 11.26 7.48 12.85
C MET A 36 12.19 8.69 12.94
N TYR A 37 12.84 8.84 14.09
CA TYR A 37 13.76 9.90 14.47
C TYR A 37 15.02 9.26 15.04
N GLY A 38 16.19 9.77 14.63
CA GLY A 38 17.51 9.36 15.09
C GLY A 38 18.56 10.20 14.37
N ASP A 39 19.74 10.36 14.95
CA ASP A 39 20.72 11.36 14.48
C ASP A 39 21.26 11.04 13.06
N ASP A 40 21.24 9.78 12.64
CA ASP A 40 21.61 9.33 11.29
C ASP A 40 20.42 8.96 10.35
N LEU A 41 19.17 9.22 10.77
CA LEU A 41 17.98 8.85 10.00
C LEU A 41 17.56 9.93 8.98
N GLN A 42 18.14 9.92 7.78
CA GLN A 42 17.69 10.78 6.67
C GLN A 42 16.32 10.37 6.09
N ASN A 43 15.92 9.10 6.24
CA ASN A 43 14.66 8.57 5.74
C ASN A 43 13.99 7.73 6.84
N GLY A 44 12.87 8.21 7.38
CA GLY A 44 12.21 7.55 8.52
C GLY A 44 10.69 7.63 8.49
N LYS A 45 10.10 8.28 7.48
CA LYS A 45 8.66 8.50 7.41
C LYS A 45 8.02 7.50 6.45
N SER A 46 6.96 6.85 6.90
CA SER A 46 6.16 5.92 6.13
C SER A 46 4.67 6.17 6.34
N MET A 47 3.88 5.91 5.31
CA MET A 47 2.43 6.08 5.31
C MET A 47 1.80 4.95 4.50
N TRP A 48 0.71 4.40 5.02
CA TRP A 48 -0.08 3.36 4.38
C TRP A 48 -1.55 3.77 4.42
N PHE A 49 -2.19 3.68 3.28
CA PHE A 49 -3.62 3.85 3.11
C PHE A 49 -4.16 2.59 2.45
N SER A 50 -5.26 2.06 2.95
CA SER A 50 -5.97 0.98 2.29
C SER A 50 -7.47 1.19 2.40
N LEU A 51 -8.18 0.98 1.31
CA LEU A 51 -9.62 1.02 1.22
C LEU A 51 -10.09 -0.30 0.62
N ASN A 52 -10.92 -1.02 1.35
CA ASN A 52 -11.55 -2.25 0.89
C ASN A 52 -13.05 -2.03 0.90
N VAL A 53 -13.69 -2.25 -0.25
CA VAL A 53 -15.11 -2.13 -0.43
C VAL A 53 -15.64 -3.47 -0.92
N ASP A 54 -16.40 -4.16 -0.08
CA ASP A 54 -17.25 -5.28 -0.46
C ASP A 54 -18.55 -4.69 -1.04
N THR A 55 -18.58 -4.58 -2.36
CA THR A 55 -19.67 -3.96 -3.10
C THR A 55 -20.92 -4.84 -3.07
N ARG A 56 -20.77 -6.17 -2.95
CA ARG A 56 -21.84 -7.19 -3.09
C ARG A 56 -22.81 -6.91 -4.25
N TYR A 57 -22.39 -6.13 -5.24
CA TYR A 57 -23.26 -5.58 -6.27
C TYR A 57 -23.14 -6.48 -7.50
N LYS A 58 -24.23 -7.21 -7.78
CA LYS A 58 -24.28 -8.22 -8.84
C LYS A 58 -23.12 -9.23 -8.70
N ARG A 59 -22.18 -9.16 -9.64
CA ARG A 59 -21.00 -10.02 -9.75
C ARG A 59 -19.74 -9.37 -9.17
N LEU A 60 -19.77 -8.09 -8.83
CA LEU A 60 -18.63 -7.40 -8.23
C LEU A 60 -18.65 -7.63 -6.72
N GLU A 61 -17.75 -8.49 -6.26
CA GLU A 61 -17.66 -8.86 -4.85
C GLU A 61 -16.85 -7.81 -4.11
N LYS A 62 -15.59 -7.62 -4.50
CA LYS A 62 -14.64 -6.81 -3.72
C LYS A 62 -13.81 -5.91 -4.61
N VAL A 63 -13.70 -4.67 -4.20
CA VAL A 63 -12.74 -3.71 -4.72
C VAL A 63 -11.81 -3.33 -3.58
N ALA A 64 -10.51 -3.50 -3.78
CA ALA A 64 -9.51 -3.04 -2.82
C ALA A 64 -8.57 -2.05 -3.50
N PHE A 65 -8.25 -0.98 -2.80
CA PHE A 65 -7.25 -0.02 -3.17
C PHE A 65 -6.27 0.09 -2.01
N ALA A 66 -4.98 0.07 -2.28
CA ALA A 66 -3.96 0.33 -1.29
C ALA A 66 -2.89 1.24 -1.88
N TYR A 67 -2.50 2.22 -1.09
CA TYR A 67 -1.44 3.15 -1.39
C TYR A 67 -0.46 3.14 -0.22
N SER A 68 0.82 3.02 -0.48
CA SER A 68 1.83 3.13 0.55
C SER A 68 3.01 3.96 0.05
N LYS A 69 3.61 4.69 0.97
CA LYS A 69 4.85 5.43 0.75
C LYS A 69 5.74 5.11 1.93
N THR A 70 6.83 4.40 1.70
CA THR A 70 7.69 3.95 2.79
C THR A 70 9.07 4.55 2.68
N ASN A 71 9.70 4.79 3.83
CA ASN A 71 11.09 5.19 3.94
C ASN A 71 11.40 6.47 3.16
N VAL A 72 10.71 7.57 3.43
CA VAL A 72 10.94 8.86 2.76
C VAL A 72 11.33 9.97 3.75
N ASN A 73 12.11 10.94 3.28
CA ASN A 73 12.52 12.12 4.06
C ASN A 73 11.32 13.06 4.34
N SER A 74 10.44 13.26 3.35
CA SER A 74 9.22 14.05 3.50
C SER A 74 7.95 13.37 2.95
N LEU A 75 6.88 13.43 3.74
CA LEU A 75 5.52 13.06 3.32
C LEU A 75 4.91 14.27 2.60
N SER A 76 5.20 14.45 1.31
CA SER A 76 4.51 15.45 0.48
C SER A 76 3.03 15.06 0.33
N LEU A 77 2.16 15.53 1.22
CA LEU A 77 0.72 15.18 1.28
C LEU A 77 -0.10 15.69 0.08
N GLY A 78 0.47 16.52 -0.79
CA GLY A 78 -0.20 17.07 -1.99
C GLY A 78 0.15 16.39 -3.32
N LYS A 79 1.07 15.42 -3.36
CA LYS A 79 1.49 14.74 -4.60
C LYS A 79 1.33 13.24 -4.47
N VAL A 80 0.47 12.66 -5.31
CA VAL A 80 0.16 11.21 -5.33
C VAL A 80 1.26 10.41 -6.03
N ALA A 81 1.87 10.97 -7.09
CA ALA A 81 3.02 10.39 -7.76
C ALA A 81 4.32 10.90 -7.12
N VAL A 82 4.78 10.22 -6.07
CA VAL A 82 6.00 10.57 -5.32
C VAL A 82 6.97 9.39 -5.24
N PRO A 83 8.29 9.65 -5.17
CA PRO A 83 9.30 8.59 -5.11
C PRO A 83 9.00 7.61 -3.99
N ARG A 84 9.23 6.32 -4.25
CA ARG A 84 8.97 5.20 -3.32
C ARG A 84 7.49 4.96 -2.98
N ALA A 85 6.55 5.61 -3.67
CA ALA A 85 5.14 5.24 -3.58
C ALA A 85 4.87 3.88 -4.25
N ASN A 86 3.96 3.13 -3.67
CA ASN A 86 3.38 1.93 -4.23
C ASN A 86 1.86 2.08 -4.20
N MET A 87 1.24 1.97 -5.35
CA MET A 87 -0.20 1.94 -5.50
C MET A 87 -0.60 0.54 -5.94
N SER A 88 -1.67 0.01 -5.39
CA SER A 88 -2.26 -1.24 -5.85
C SER A 88 -3.77 -1.15 -5.82
N ALA A 89 -4.40 -1.71 -6.84
CA ALA A 89 -5.82 -1.87 -6.93
C ALA A 89 -6.11 -3.35 -7.21
N SER A 90 -7.18 -3.87 -6.64
CA SER A 90 -7.66 -5.20 -6.97
C SER A 90 -9.16 -5.22 -7.05
N CYS A 91 -9.67 -6.05 -7.94
CA CYS A 91 -11.07 -6.23 -8.22
C CYS A 91 -11.36 -7.73 -8.27
N THR A 92 -12.35 -8.17 -7.50
CA THR A 92 -12.81 -9.55 -7.46
C THR A 92 -14.22 -9.63 -8.03
N ILE A 93 -14.38 -10.43 -9.08
CA ILE A 93 -15.65 -10.62 -9.79
C ILE A 93 -16.07 -12.09 -9.67
N GLY A 94 -17.27 -12.36 -9.17
CA GLY A 94 -17.89 -13.68 -9.21
C GLY A 94 -18.45 -14.00 -10.60
N LEU A 95 -18.04 -15.12 -11.20
CA LEU A 95 -18.53 -15.53 -12.53
C LEU A 95 -19.86 -16.28 -12.47
N ASP A 96 -20.08 -17.03 -11.39
CA ASP A 96 -21.21 -17.94 -11.25
C ASP A 96 -22.26 -17.41 -10.27
N SER A 97 -23.54 -17.77 -10.48
CA SER A 97 -24.66 -17.42 -9.59
C SER A 97 -24.50 -18.04 -8.21
N LYS A 98 -23.81 -19.19 -8.11
CA LYS A 98 -23.46 -19.85 -6.85
C LYS A 98 -22.18 -19.29 -6.20
N ARG A 99 -21.55 -18.27 -6.79
CA ARG A 99 -20.31 -17.63 -6.30
C ARG A 99 -19.20 -18.64 -5.96
N ARG A 100 -19.04 -19.68 -6.78
CA ARG A 100 -17.95 -20.67 -6.64
C ARG A 100 -16.69 -20.26 -7.38
N TRP A 101 -16.85 -19.48 -8.44
CA TRP A 101 -15.77 -19.02 -9.31
C TRP A 101 -15.57 -17.52 -9.17
N PHE A 102 -14.36 -17.10 -8.84
CA PHE A 102 -13.98 -15.70 -8.72
C PHE A 102 -12.79 -15.38 -9.62
N VAL A 103 -12.91 -14.33 -10.41
CA VAL A 103 -11.79 -13.73 -11.13
C VAL A 103 -11.27 -12.57 -10.30
N ILE A 104 -9.97 -12.61 -9.99
CA ILE A 104 -9.28 -11.58 -9.23
C ILE A 104 -8.30 -10.90 -10.19
N ALA A 105 -8.60 -9.65 -10.54
CA ALA A 105 -7.68 -8.78 -11.22
C ALA A 105 -6.92 -7.94 -10.18
N LYS A 106 -5.61 -7.85 -10.30
CA LYS A 106 -4.73 -7.01 -9.50
C LYS A 106 -3.89 -6.14 -10.41
N TYR A 107 -3.81 -4.87 -10.04
CA TYR A 107 -2.98 -3.87 -10.64
C TYR A 107 -2.07 -3.31 -9.56
N SER A 108 -0.78 -3.15 -9.83
CA SER A 108 0.15 -2.49 -8.92
C SER A 108 1.12 -1.62 -9.70
N GLU A 109 1.34 -0.42 -9.19
CA GLU A 109 2.31 0.53 -9.68
C GLU A 109 3.32 0.83 -8.58
N LYS A 110 4.60 0.59 -8.86
CA LYS A 110 5.71 1.01 -8.00
C LYS A 110 6.48 2.13 -8.68
N TYR A 111 6.57 3.26 -8.02
CA TYR A 111 7.29 4.43 -8.52
C TYR A 111 8.76 4.32 -8.13
N LYS A 112 9.66 4.39 -9.13
CA LYS A 112 11.11 4.34 -8.89
C LYS A 112 11.58 5.58 -8.14
N ASP A 113 12.67 5.40 -7.41
CA ASP A 113 13.35 6.47 -6.69
C ASP A 113 14.23 7.24 -7.68
N LYS A 114 13.94 8.52 -7.89
CA LYS A 114 14.75 9.42 -8.72
C LYS A 114 14.67 10.83 -8.17
N GLU A 115 15.82 11.50 -8.11
CA GLU A 115 15.87 12.94 -7.85
C GLU A 115 15.40 13.67 -9.11
N GLY A 116 14.37 14.51 -8.95
CA GLY A 116 13.65 15.12 -10.08
C GLY A 116 12.30 14.44 -10.32
N GLY A 117 11.26 15.25 -10.55
CA GLY A 117 9.85 14.82 -10.58
C GLY A 117 9.59 13.54 -11.39
N ILE A 118 8.69 12.70 -10.88
CA ILE A 118 8.33 11.44 -11.50
C ILE A 118 7.62 11.67 -12.83
N ASN A 119 8.13 11.04 -13.88
CA ASN A 119 7.40 10.89 -15.13
C ASN A 119 6.57 9.60 -15.09
N TRP A 120 5.25 9.74 -14.91
CA TRP A 120 4.29 8.65 -14.66
C TRP A 120 4.32 7.51 -15.70
N TRP A 121 4.82 7.79 -16.91
CA TRP A 121 4.91 6.80 -17.99
C TRP A 121 6.23 6.04 -18.06
N LYS A 122 7.35 6.64 -17.63
CA LYS A 122 8.70 6.04 -17.81
C LYS A 122 9.27 5.45 -16.52
N ASP A 123 8.91 6.02 -15.37
CA ASP A 123 9.52 5.67 -14.08
C ASP A 123 8.61 4.82 -13.17
N THR A 124 7.50 4.32 -13.73
CA THR A 124 6.52 3.49 -13.03
C THR A 124 6.66 2.04 -13.45
N LYS A 125 7.01 1.16 -12.51
CA LYS A 125 6.94 -0.29 -12.72
C LYS A 125 5.49 -0.73 -12.50
N ARG A 126 4.83 -1.16 -13.57
CA ARG A 126 3.46 -1.66 -13.54
C ARG A 126 3.48 -3.19 -13.50
N SER A 127 2.63 -3.75 -12.66
CA SER A 127 2.39 -5.17 -12.55
C SER A 127 0.89 -5.41 -12.67
N VAL A 128 0.50 -6.20 -13.67
CA VAL A 128 -0.87 -6.67 -13.84
C VAL A 128 -0.87 -8.15 -13.55
N ALA A 129 -1.79 -8.62 -12.71
CA ALA A 129 -2.00 -10.03 -12.46
C ALA A 129 -3.49 -10.34 -12.54
N VAL A 130 -3.84 -11.42 -13.22
CA VAL A 130 -5.20 -11.95 -13.25
C VAL A 130 -5.13 -13.38 -12.75
N GLY A 131 -5.95 -13.70 -11.76
CA GLY A 131 -6.04 -15.03 -11.18
C GLY A 131 -7.49 -15.48 -11.08
N VAL A 132 -7.68 -16.80 -11.03
CA VAL A 132 -9.00 -17.41 -10.79
C VAL A 132 -8.94 -18.14 -9.45
N LYS A 133 -9.95 -17.93 -8.61
CA LYS A 133 -10.14 -18.63 -7.35
C LYS A 133 -11.41 -19.46 -7.44
N VAL A 134 -11.31 -20.74 -7.09
CA VAL A 134 -12.44 -21.67 -6.98
C VAL A 134 -12.62 -22.02 -5.51
N ASN A 135 -13.84 -21.86 -5.00
CA ASN A 135 -14.22 -22.37 -3.69
C ASN A 135 -15.04 -23.66 -3.91
N PHE A 136 -14.60 -24.75 -3.28
CA PHE A 136 -15.28 -26.05 -3.26
C PHE A 136 -16.23 -26.13 -2.07
#